data_AF-A0A838WIJ1-F1
#
_entry.id   AF-A0A838WIJ1-F1
#
_cell.length_a   1.000
_cell.length_b   1.000
_cell.length_c   1.000
_cell.angle_alpha   90.00
_cell.angle_beta   90.00
_cell.angle_gamma   90.00
#
_symmetry.space_group_name_H-M   'P 1'
#
loop_
_entity.id
_entity.type
_entity.pdbx_description
1 polymer ?
#
loop_
_entity_poly.entity_id
_entity_poly.type
_entity_poly.pdbx_seq_one_letter_code
_entity_poly.pdbx_strand_id
1 'polypeptide(L)'
;GPEHAALKDSGRATYLSVTDSEALDGFAQLARLEGIIPALESAHAVALLLREGSRWRDRGPVVICLSGRGDKDVSQVAEMTGAAHD
;
A
#
# COMPACT_ATOMS: atom_id res chain seq x y z
N GLY A 1 -0.50 -17.67 7.46
CA GLY A 1 -1.26 -18.46 6.46
C GLY A 1 -2.55 -19.00 7.06
N PRO A 2 -2.49 -20.08 7.86
CA PRO A 2 -3.69 -20.70 8.44
C PRO A 2 -4.52 -19.76 9.33
N GLU A 3 -3.84 -18.93 10.14
CA GLU A 3 -4.51 -17.94 10.99
C GLU A 3 -5.27 -16.88 10.17
N HIS A 4 -4.66 -16.36 9.09
CA HIS A 4 -5.33 -15.42 8.18
C HIS A 4 -6.57 -16.04 7.53
N ALA A 5 -6.50 -17.30 7.12
CA ALA A 5 -7.66 -18.02 6.58
C ALA A 5 -8.77 -18.15 7.62
N ALA A 6 -8.46 -18.54 8.86
CA ALA A 6 -9.44 -18.61 9.94
C ALA A 6 -10.08 -17.24 10.27
N LEU A 7 -9.30 -16.15 10.23
CA LEU A 7 -9.81 -14.79 10.42
C LEU A 7 -10.73 -14.35 9.28
N LYS A 8 -10.44 -14.77 8.05
CA LYS A 8 -11.31 -14.55 6.88
C LYS A 8 -12.63 -15.30 7.06
N ASP A 9 -12.55 -16.60 7.35
CA ASP A 9 -13.72 -17.48 7.42
C ASP A 9 -14.66 -17.11 8.58
N SER A 10 -14.11 -16.60 9.68
CA SER A 10 -14.90 -16.07 10.80
C SER A 10 -15.44 -14.65 10.59
N GLY A 11 -15.11 -13.98 9.48
CA GLY A 11 -15.50 -12.60 9.19
C GLY A 11 -14.78 -11.54 10.04
N ARG A 12 -13.76 -11.94 10.82
CA ARG A 12 -12.99 -11.03 11.69
C ARG A 12 -12.05 -10.12 10.92
N ALA A 13 -11.58 -10.58 9.75
CA ALA A 13 -10.72 -9.80 8.86
C ALA A 13 -11.26 -9.84 7.43
N THR A 14 -11.17 -8.70 6.74
CA THR A 14 -11.48 -8.57 5.32
C THR A 14 -10.19 -8.48 4.52
N TYR A 15 -10.10 -9.28 3.45
CA TYR A 15 -8.94 -9.33 2.57
C TYR A 15 -9.31 -8.71 1.23
N LEU A 16 -8.57 -7.68 0.83
CA LEU A 16 -8.79 -6.91 -0.40
C LEU A 16 -7.53 -6.97 -1.25
N SER A 17 -7.71 -6.95 -2.57
CA SER A 17 -6.59 -6.94 -3.53
C SER A 17 -6.30 -5.52 -4.04
N VAL A 18 -5.03 -5.30 -4.31
CA VAL A 18 -4.47 -4.11 -4.95
C VAL A 18 -3.50 -4.61 -6.01
N THR A 19 -3.52 -3.96 -7.17
CA THR A 19 -2.63 -4.28 -8.29
C THR A 19 -1.29 -3.56 -8.16
N ASP A 20 -0.27 -4.06 -8.86
CA ASP A 20 1.06 -3.43 -8.86
C ASP A 20 1.01 -1.97 -9.31
N SER A 21 0.19 -1.65 -10.31
CA SER A 21 0.00 -0.26 -10.78
C SER A 21 -0.60 0.64 -9.71
N GLU A 22 -1.57 0.15 -8.93
CA GLU A 22 -2.15 0.91 -7.82
C GLU A 22 -1.12 1.07 -6.70
N ALA A 23 -0.33 0.03 -6.39
CA ALA A 23 0.73 0.09 -5.40
C ALA A 23 1.81 1.11 -5.78
N LEU A 24 2.18 1.20 -7.06
CA LEU A 24 3.11 2.22 -7.56
C LEU A 24 2.58 3.64 -7.36
N ASP A 25 1.29 3.88 -7.60
CA ASP A 25 0.69 5.18 -7.29
C ASP A 25 0.71 5.44 -5.78
N GLY A 26 0.31 4.46 -4.95
CA GLY A 26 0.37 4.56 -3.49
C GLY A 26 1.79 4.89 -2.96
N PHE A 27 2.82 4.27 -3.54
CA PHE A 27 4.22 4.56 -3.26
C PHE A 27 4.53 6.03 -3.57
N ALA A 28 4.19 6.47 -4.78
CA ALA A 28 4.51 7.80 -5.26
C ALA A 28 3.74 8.90 -4.52
N GLN A 29 2.49 8.66 -4.15
CA GLN A 29 1.69 9.57 -3.32
C GLN A 29 2.30 9.74 -1.93
N LEU A 30 2.63 8.63 -1.25
CA LEU A 30 3.20 8.71 0.10
C LEU A 30 4.56 9.41 0.10
N ALA A 31 5.40 9.12 -0.91
CA ALA A 31 6.68 9.79 -1.10
C ALA A 31 6.53 11.30 -1.33
N ARG A 32 5.61 11.72 -2.19
CA ARG A 32 5.42 13.14 -2.56
C ARG A 32 4.74 13.96 -1.46
N LEU A 33 3.76 13.38 -0.78
CA LEU A 33 2.95 14.11 0.20
C LEU A 33 3.59 14.14 1.58
N GLU A 34 4.19 13.03 2.00
CA GLU A 34 4.69 12.87 3.38
C GLU A 34 6.22 12.72 3.45
N GLY A 35 6.92 12.65 2.32
CA GLY A 35 8.37 12.45 2.30
C GLY A 35 8.81 11.05 2.77
N ILE A 36 7.89 10.09 2.81
CA ILE A 36 8.16 8.72 3.25
C ILE A 36 8.27 7.84 2.01
N ILE A 37 9.40 7.13 1.88
CA ILE A 37 9.60 6.13 0.82
C ILE A 37 9.22 4.75 1.36
N PRO A 38 7.99 4.24 1.12
CA PRO A 38 7.56 2.96 1.66
C PRO A 38 8.15 1.79 0.87
N ALA A 39 8.23 0.62 1.49
CA ALA A 39 8.40 -0.62 0.71
C ALA A 39 7.20 -0.82 -0.25
N LEU A 40 7.41 -1.48 -1.40
CA LEU A 40 6.32 -1.75 -2.35
C LEU A 40 5.18 -2.56 -1.72
N GLU A 41 5.48 -3.49 -0.81
CA GLU A 41 4.47 -4.24 -0.07
C GLU A 41 3.63 -3.34 0.86
N SER A 42 4.25 -2.32 1.47
CA SER A 42 3.53 -1.32 2.27
C SER A 42 2.67 -0.40 1.41
N ALA A 43 3.13 -0.08 0.20
CA ALA A 43 2.42 0.79 -0.73
C ALA A 43 1.06 0.21 -1.17
N HIS A 44 0.89 -1.12 -1.13
CA HIS A 44 -0.41 -1.75 -1.36
C HIS A 44 -1.48 -1.29 -0.36
N ALA A 45 -1.13 -1.18 0.92
CA ALA A 45 -2.07 -0.72 1.95
C ALA A 45 -2.44 0.76 1.78
N VAL A 46 -1.47 1.59 1.37
CA VAL A 46 -1.69 3.01 1.08
C VAL A 46 -2.60 3.17 -0.13
N ALA A 47 -2.33 2.45 -1.21
CA ALA A 47 -3.13 2.48 -2.43
C ALA A 47 -4.59 2.07 -2.17
N LEU A 48 -4.82 1.05 -1.33
CA LEU A 48 -6.16 0.68 -0.89
C LEU A 48 -6.86 1.84 -0.15
N LEU A 49 -6.15 2.52 0.75
CA LEU A 49 -6.70 3.68 1.47
C LEU A 49 -6.99 4.85 0.53
N LEU A 50 -6.17 5.10 -0.48
CA LEU A 50 -6.44 6.14 -1.47
C LEU A 50 -7.68 5.81 -2.32
N ARG A 51 -7.83 4.55 -2.73
CA ARG A 51 -8.96 4.08 -3.54
C ARG A 51 -10.28 4.10 -2.76
N GLU A 52 -10.25 3.67 -1.49
CA GLU A 52 -11.47 3.36 -0.76
C GLU A 52 -11.66 4.19 0.52
N GLY A 53 -10.66 4.91 1.03
CA GLY A 53 -10.62 5.47 2.39
C GLY A 53 -11.81 6.36 2.80
N SER A 54 -12.56 6.89 1.84
CA SER A 54 -13.84 7.56 2.10
C SER A 54 -14.85 6.69 2.88
N ARG A 55 -14.89 5.36 2.70
CA ARG A 55 -15.84 4.49 3.45
C ARG A 55 -15.50 4.34 4.94
N TRP A 56 -14.34 4.86 5.37
CA TRP A 56 -13.82 4.80 6.74
C TRP A 56 -13.83 6.17 7.42
N ARG A 57 -14.12 7.25 6.68
CA ARG A 57 -14.09 8.64 7.18
C ARG A 57 -14.94 8.83 8.44
N ASP A 58 -16.13 8.25 8.46
CA ASP A 58 -17.06 8.39 9.59
C ASP A 58 -16.91 7.27 10.64
N ARG A 59 -15.94 6.36 10.46
CA ARG A 59 -15.69 5.21 11.36
C ARG A 59 -14.57 5.46 12.36
N GLY A 60 -13.85 6.57 12.25
CA GLY A 60 -12.75 6.96 13.13
C GLY A 60 -11.38 6.85 12.46
N PRO A 61 -10.29 6.94 13.26
CA PRO A 61 -8.93 6.93 12.72
C PRO A 61 -8.58 5.58 12.10
N VAL A 62 -7.85 5.63 10.98
CA VAL A 62 -7.31 4.45 10.30
C VAL A 62 -5.83 4.31 10.66
N VAL A 63 -5.41 3.10 11.05
CA VAL A 63 -4.01 2.76 11.30
C VAL A 63 -3.51 1.88 10.17
N ILE A 64 -2.41 2.27 9.54
CA ILE A 64 -1.72 1.49 8.50
C ILE A 64 -0.42 0.95 9.08
N CYS A 65 -0.15 -0.34 8.83
CA CYS A 65 1.15 -0.94 9.08
C CYS A 65 2.09 -0.64 7.90
N LEU A 66 3.03 0.29 8.06
CA LEU A 66 4.16 0.48 7.15
C LEU A 66 5.23 -0.55 7.49
N SER A 67 5.12 -1.74 6.88
CA SER A 67 5.95 -2.91 7.19
C SER A 67 7.43 -2.72 6.86
N GLY A 68 7.78 -1.78 6.00
CA GLY A 68 9.17 -1.56 5.58
C GLY A 68 9.39 -0.24 4.85
N ARG A 69 10.68 0.05 4.62
CA ARG A 69 11.18 1.20 3.88
C ARG A 69 11.61 0.78 2.48
N GLY A 70 11.44 1.67 1.50
CA GLY A 70 11.63 1.38 0.08
C GLY A 70 13.01 1.62 -0.49
N ASP A 71 14.08 1.76 0.33
CA ASP A 71 15.44 2.06 -0.19
C ASP A 71 15.90 1.08 -1.27
N LYS A 72 15.51 -0.20 -1.14
CA LYS A 72 15.86 -1.26 -2.10
C LYS A 72 14.94 -1.29 -3.33
N ASP A 73 13.78 -0.67 -3.23
CA ASP A 73 12.74 -0.73 -4.25
C ASP A 73 12.84 0.47 -5.22
N VAL A 74 13.62 1.50 -4.89
CA VAL A 74 13.74 2.71 -5.72
C VAL A 74 14.19 2.40 -7.14
N SER A 75 15.15 1.50 -7.34
CA SER A 75 15.62 1.12 -8.68
C SER A 75 14.53 0.39 -9.46
N GLN A 76 13.82 -0.54 -8.80
CA GLN A 76 12.73 -1.28 -9.41
C GLN A 76 11.57 -0.35 -9.78
N VAL A 77 11.21 0.59 -8.89
CA VAL A 77 10.18 1.59 -9.18
C VAL A 77 10.60 2.47 -10.35
N ALA A 78 11.85 2.95 -10.39
CA ALA A 78 12.34 3.78 -11.47
C ALA A 78 12.30 3.07 -12.83
N GLU A 79 12.61 1.77 -12.88
CA GLU A 79 12.44 0.94 -14.08
C GLU A 79 10.96 0.80 -14.46
N MET A 80 10.08 0.51 -13.50
CA MET A 80 8.65 0.31 -13.74
C MET A 80 7.94 1.61 -14.16
N THR A 81 8.40 2.78 -13.72
CA THR A 81 7.81 4.08 -14.06
C THR A 81 8.51 4.77 -15.23
N GLY A 82 9.58 4.18 -15.79
CA GLY A 82 10.36 4.77 -16.88
C GLY A 82 11.30 5.91 -16.47
N ALA A 83 11.42 6.21 -15.17
CA ALA A 83 12.27 7.29 -14.66
C ALA A 83 13.78 6.95 -14.72
N ALA A 84 14.13 5.69 -14.99
CA ALA A 84 15.52 5.25 -15.16
C ALA A 84 16.12 5.54 -16.55
N HIS A 85 15.31 6.02 -17.51
CA HIS A 85 15.71 6.21 -18.91
C HIS A 85 15.76 7.68 -19.37
N ASP A 86 15.58 8.64 -18.46
CA ASP A 86 15.77 10.07 -18.69
C ASP A 86 17.15 10.54 -18.17
#